data_AF-A0A7K2KW50-F1
#
_entry.id   AF-A0A7K2KW50-F1
#
_cell.length_a   1.000
_cell.length_b   1.000
_cell.length_c   1.000
_cell.angle_alpha   90.00
_cell.angle_beta   90.00
_cell.angle_gamma   90.00
#
_symmetry.space_group_name_H-M   'P 1'
#
loop_
_entity.id
_entity.type
_entity.pdbx_description
1 polymer ?
#
loop_
_entity_poly.entity_id
_entity_poly.type
_entity_poly.pdbx_seq_one_letter_code
_entity_poly.pdbx_strand_id
1 'polypeptide(L)' 'MLRALLFILPLALMIYAFIDCLNTPEEEVKHLPKPVWAIVVLLFSVVGAIGWIVAGKERRPRTRGAAGGWVAPDDNP' A
#
# COMPACT_ATOMS: atom_id res chain seq x y z
N MET A 1 21.86 20.00 -9.47
CA MET A 1 21.40 18.63 -9.73
C MET A 1 20.24 18.19 -8.82
N LEU A 2 20.18 18.64 -7.55
CA LEU A 2 19.09 18.33 -6.61
C LEU A 2 17.69 18.78 -7.05
N ARG A 3 17.59 19.81 -7.91
CA ARG A 3 16.31 20.31 -8.45
C ARG A 3 15.55 19.26 -9.26
N ALA A 4 16.24 18.40 -10.01
CA ALA A 4 15.58 17.33 -10.77
C ALA A 4 14.96 16.28 -9.85
N LEU A 5 15.59 15.99 -8.71
CA LEU A 5 15.10 15.05 -7.71
C LEU A 5 13.73 15.46 -7.16
N LEU A 6 13.51 16.77 -6.97
CA LEU A 6 12.24 17.31 -6.48
C LEU A 6 11.07 17.10 -7.45
N PHE A 7 11.34 16.86 -8.73
CA PHE A 7 10.31 16.54 -9.73
C PHE A 7 10.21 15.04 -9.98
N ILE A 8 11.34 14.33 -10.01
CA ILE A 8 11.37 12.89 -10.29
C ILE A 8 10.77 12.09 -9.12
N LEU A 9 11.07 12.46 -7.88
CA LEU A 9 10.57 11.76 -6.69
C LEU A 9 9.03 11.74 -6.61
N PRO A 10 8.32 12.88 -6.66
CA PRO A 10 6.86 12.87 -6.61
C PRO A 10 6.27 12.18 -7.85
N LEU A 11 6.88 12.32 -9.02
CA LEU A 11 6.45 11.65 -10.24
C LEU A 11 6.55 10.11 -10.11
N ALA A 12 7.70 9.60 -9.63
CA ALA A 12 7.91 8.18 -9.42
C ALA A 12 6.96 7.61 -8.36
N LEU A 13 6.72 8.36 -7.29
CA LEU A 13 5.81 7.98 -6.22
C LEU A 13 4.35 7.97 -6.69
N MET A 14 3.98 8.88 -7.58
CA MET A 14 2.70 8.91 -8.30
C MET A 14 2.51 7.65 -9.16
N ILE A 15 3.48 7.35 -10.03
CA ILE A 15 3.43 6.19 -10.92
C ILE A 15 3.34 4.90 -10.10
N TYR A 16 4.14 4.79 -9.04
CA TYR A 16 4.11 3.64 -8.13
C TYR A 16 2.73 3.47 -7.48
N ALA A 17 2.19 4.53 -6.87
CA ALA A 17 0.87 4.45 -6.22
C ALA A 17 -0.25 4.15 -7.22
N PHE A 18 -0.16 4.65 -8.44
CA PHE A 18 -1.12 4.37 -9.50
C PHE A 18 -1.08 2.89 -9.93
N ILE A 19 0.12 2.35 -10.19
CA ILE A 19 0.29 0.93 -10.51
C ILE A 19 -0.17 0.05 -9.36
N ASP A 20 0.16 0.42 -8.12
CA ASP A 20 -0.26 -0.29 -6.92
C ASP A 20 -1.79 -0.25 -6.72
N CYS A 21 -2.43 0.87 -7.06
CA CYS A 21 -3.88 1.01 -7.09
C CYS A 21 -4.53 0.10 -8.14
N LEU A 22 -3.95 0.00 -9.34
CA LEU A 22 -4.47 -0.86 -10.40
C LEU A 22 -4.32 -2.35 -10.06
N ASN A 23 -3.19 -2.73 -9.46
CA ASN A 23 -2.90 -4.12 -9.09
C ASN A 23 -3.65 -4.59 -7.84
N THR A 24 -4.17 -3.68 -7.02
CA THR A 24 -4.94 -4.06 -5.84
C THR A 24 -6.34 -4.54 -6.26
N PRO A 25 -6.75 -5.76 -5.89
CA PRO A 25 -8.08 -6.28 -6.21
C PRO A 25 -9.16 -5.48 -5.45
N GLU A 26 -10.35 -5.32 -6.05
CA GLU A 26 -11.42 -4.47 -5.52
C GLU A 26 -11.87 -4.88 -4.10
N GLU A 27 -11.76 -6.17 -3.79
CA GLU A 27 -12.05 -6.76 -2.49
C GLU A 27 -11.13 -6.26 -1.37
N GLU A 28 -9.92 -5.83 -1.71
CA GLU A 28 -8.93 -5.30 -0.77
C GLU A 28 -8.95 -3.76 -0.69
N VAL A 29 -9.66 -3.09 -1.60
CA VAL A 29 -9.79 -1.63 -1.63
C VAL A 29 -10.76 -1.18 -0.54
N LYS A 30 -10.34 -0.21 0.28
CA LYS A 30 -11.16 0.33 1.38
C LYS A 30 -11.49 1.81 1.20
N HIS A 31 -12.55 2.23 1.90
CA HIS A 31 -13.07 3.60 2.02
C HIS A 31 -13.71 4.18 0.76
N LEU A 32 -13.08 4.01 -0.41
CA LEU A 32 -13.52 4.59 -1.66
C LEU A 32 -13.48 3.54 -2.79
N PRO A 33 -14.36 3.62 -3.80
CA PRO A 33 -14.29 2.77 -4.97
C PRO A 33 -12.93 2.90 -5.67
N LYS A 34 -12.42 1.79 -6.23
CA LYS A 34 -11.15 1.74 -6.98
C LYS A 34 -10.94 2.91 -7.98
N PRO A 35 -11.92 3.29 -8.84
CA PRO A 35 -11.73 4.43 -9.74
C PRO A 35 -11.57 5.77 -9.01
N VAL A 36 -12.22 5.95 -7.86
CA VAL A 36 -12.10 7.19 -7.08
C VAL A 36 -10.70 7.32 -6.49
N TRP A 37 -10.11 6.23 -5.99
CA TRP A 37 -8.73 6.22 -5.53
C TRP A 37 -7.73 6.54 -6.66
N ALA A 38 -7.93 5.98 -7.85
CA ALA A 38 -7.11 6.29 -9.02
C ALA A 38 -7.17 7.78 -9.39
N ILE A 39 -8.37 8.39 -9.36
CA ILE A 39 -8.57 9.83 -9.60
C ILE A 39 -7.88 10.66 -8.50
N VAL A 40 -7.98 10.26 -7.23
CA VAL A 40 -7.34 10.96 -6.12
C VAL A 40 -5.81 10.95 -6.25
N VAL A 41 -5.23 9.80 -6.59
CA VAL A 41 -3.79 9.68 -6.87
C VAL A 41 -3.42 10.60 -8.03
N LEU A 42 -4.19 10.60 -9.13
CA LEU A 42 -3.92 11.42 -10.31
C LEU A 42 -4.00 12.93 -10.03
N LEU A 43 -5.06 13.39 -9.35
CA LEU A 43 -5.34 14.81 -9.12
C LEU A 43 -4.47 15.42 -8.01
N PHE A 44 -4.22 14.67 -6.96
CA PHE A 44 -3.50 15.17 -5.77
C PHE A 44 -2.05 14.67 -5.68
N SER A 45 -1.59 13.92 -6.69
CA SER A 45 -0.22 13.43 -6.85
C SER A 45 0.34 12.84 -5.55
N VAL A 46 1.21 13.56 -4.86
CA VAL A 46 1.82 13.15 -3.59
C VAL A 46 0.80 12.88 -2.50
N VAL A 47 -0.19 13.75 -2.32
CA VAL A 47 -1.20 13.60 -1.25
C VAL A 47 -2.10 12.40 -1.56
N GLY A 48 -2.47 12.23 -2.82
CA GLY A 48 -3.27 11.08 -3.25
C GLY A 48 -2.53 9.76 -3.09
N ALA A 49 -1.24 9.72 -3.45
CA ALA A 49 -0.38 8.56 -3.26
C ALA A 49 -0.16 8.22 -1.78
N ILE A 50 0.07 9.21 -0.91
CA ILE A 50 0.20 8.98 0.54
C ILE A 50 -1.12 8.45 1.09
N GLY A 51 -2.25 9.06 0.73
CA GLY A 51 -3.57 8.60 1.13
C GLY A 51 -3.80 7.13 0.72
N TRP A 52 -3.46 6.79 -0.52
CA TRP A 52 -3.63 5.43 -1.05
C TRP A 52 -2.79 4.42 -0.25
N ILE A 53 -1.53 4.75 0.02
CA ILE A 53 -0.63 3.89 0.78
C ILE A 53 -1.14 3.68 2.21
N VAL A 54 -1.68 4.72 2.85
CA VAL A 54 -2.11 4.68 4.26
C VAL A 54 -3.49 4.03 4.43
N ALA A 55 -4.45 4.38 3.59
CA ALA A 55 -5.87 4.04 3.78
C ALA A 55 -6.52 3.32 2.59
N GLY A 56 -5.82 3.19 1.46
CA GLY A 56 -6.38 2.70 0.20
C GLY A 56 -6.64 1.20 0.16
N LYS A 57 -5.91 0.41 0.96
CA LYS A 57 -6.09 -1.03 1.00
C LYS A 57 -5.95 -1.66 2.37
N GLU A 58 -6.65 -2.78 2.56
CA GLU A 58 -6.47 -3.63 3.72
C GLU A 58 -5.12 -4.32 3.63
N ARG A 59 -4.14 -3.80 4.36
CA ARG A 59 -2.88 -4.50 4.56
C ARG A 59 -3.19 -5.72 5.40
N ARG A 60 -3.49 -6.86 4.75
CA ARG A 60 -3.32 -8.15 5.44
C ARG A 60 -1.94 -8.06 6.10
N PRO A 61 -1.83 -8.17 7.43
CA PRO A 61 -0.54 -8.16 8.06
C PRO A 61 0.24 -9.22 7.30
N ARG A 62 1.30 -8.82 6.58
CA ARG A 62 2.31 -9.78 6.18
C ARG A 62 2.62 -10.45 7.49
N THR A 63 2.20 -11.71 7.65
CA THR A 63 2.48 -12.51 8.82
C THR A 63 4.00 -12.52 8.90
N ARG A 64 4.56 -11.52 9.56
CA ARG A 64 5.93 -11.47 10.02
C ARG A 64 5.93 -12.66 10.95
N GLY A 65 6.52 -13.74 10.45
CA GLY A 65 6.24 -15.11 10.86
C GLY A 65 6.02 -15.20 12.34
N ALA A 66 4.92 -15.88 12.71
CA ALA A 66 4.69 -16.53 13.99
C ALA A 66 5.87 -16.41 14.97
N ALA A 67 5.98 -15.26 15.63
CA ALA A 67 6.77 -15.14 16.82
C ALA A 67 5.87 -15.64 17.95
N GLY A 68 6.00 -16.93 18.28
CA GLY A 68 5.32 -17.57 19.40
C GLY A 68 4.07 -18.36 18.98
N GLY A 69 3.99 -19.68 19.07
CA GLY A 69 4.91 -20.62 19.69
C GLY A 69 4.99 -21.88 18.85
N TRP A 70 6.23 -22.30 18.59
CA TRP A 70 6.49 -23.70 18.33
C TRP A 70 6.31 -24.40 19.68
N VAL A 71 5.16 -25.04 19.88
CA VAL A 71 4.95 -25.93 21.02
C VAL A 71 5.71 -27.20 20.69
N ALA A 72 6.77 -27.50 21.46
CA ALA A 72 7.50 -28.74 21.31
C ALA A 72 6.54 -29.92 21.57
N PRO A 73 6.48 -30.95 20.70
CA PRO A 73 5.57 -32.10 20.86
C PRO A 73 5.79 -33.00 22.09
N ASP A 74 6.60 -32.58 23.08
CA ASP A 74 7.11 -33.41 24.17
C ASP A 74 6.31 -33.28 25.49
N ASP A 75 5.34 -32.37 25.55
CA ASP A 75 4.45 -32.17 26.71
C ASP A 75 3.04 -32.79 26.49
N ASN A 76 2.99 -34.05 26.02
CA ASN A 76 1.76 -34.86 26.05
C ASN A 76 1.81 -35.79 27.28
N PRO A 77 0.88 -35.69 28.25
CA PRO A 77 0.81 -36.59 29.40
C PRO A 77 0.39 -38.01 29.02
#